data_AF-A0A1J3IAJ9-F1
#
_entry.id   AF-A0A1J3IAJ9-F1
#
_cell.length_a   1.000
_cell.length_b   1.000
_cell.length_c   1.000
_cell.angle_alpha   90.00
_cell.angle_beta   90.00
_cell.angle_gamma   90.00
#
_symmetry.space_group_name_H-M   'P 1'
#
loop_
_entity.id
_entity.type
_entity.pdbx_description
1 polymer ?
#
loop_
_entity_poly.entity_id
_entity_poly.type
_entity_poly.pdbx_seq_one_letter_code
_entity_poly.pdbx_strand_id
1 'polypeptide(L)'
;AAQECIWLRRLLEDLFEPTNKPVTIYGDNQSAIKLANNPVFHARTKHIELEHHFIREKVLDGTIEALEVRSEDNVADIFTKSLPKGQFELLRSKLGMIDKIKFKGE
;
A
#
# COMPACT_ATOMS: atom_id res chain seq x y z
N ALA A 1 -0.87 5.07 4.70
CA ALA A 1 -1.28 4.19 3.58
C ALA A 1 -2.80 4.19 3.37
N ALA A 2 -3.60 3.33 4.04
CA ALA A 2 -5.02 3.17 3.69
C ALA A 2 -5.85 4.46 3.79
N GLN A 3 -5.68 5.25 4.86
CA GLN A 3 -6.37 6.53 5.02
C GLN A 3 -6.01 7.52 3.91
N GLU A 4 -4.73 7.63 3.56
CA GLU A 4 -4.24 8.50 2.49
C GLU A 4 -4.76 8.05 1.12
N CYS A 5 -4.78 6.74 0.85
CA CYS A 5 -5.35 6.17 -0.37
C CYS A 5 -6.85 6.51 -0.51
N ILE A 6 -7.62 6.42 0.58
CA ILE A 6 -9.04 6.78 0.58
C ILE A 6 -9.21 8.29 0.38
N TRP A 7 -8.37 9.10 1.01
CA TRP A 7 -8.42 10.55 0.82
C TRP A 7 -8.11 10.94 -0.63
N LEU A 8 -7.05 10.38 -1.22
CA LEU A 8 -6.69 10.59 -2.62
C LEU A 8 -7.78 10.11 -3.57
N ARG A 9 -8.37 8.95 -3.29
CA ARG A 9 -9.50 8.42 -4.07
C ARG A 9 -10.66 9.42 -4.07
N ARG A 10 -11.08 9.92 -2.91
CA ARG A 10 -12.16 10.92 -2.81
C ARG A 10 -11.83 12.19 -3.56
N LEU A 11 -10.60 12.69 -3.42
CA LEU A 11 -10.13 13.85 -4.17
C LEU A 11 -10.21 13.63 -5.69
N LEU A 12 -9.85 12.44 -6.17
CA LEU A 12 -9.96 12.10 -7.58
C LEU A 12 -11.41 11.94 -8.03
N GLU A 13 -12.30 11.40 -7.18
CA GLU A 13 -13.74 11.31 -7.45
C GLU A 13 -14.41 12.71 -7.51
N ASP A 14 -13.90 13.69 -6.76
CA ASP A 14 -14.39 15.08 -6.81
C ASP A 14 -13.92 15.84 -8.07
N LEU A 15 -12.73 15.50 -8.58
CA LEU A 15 -12.10 16.18 -9.72
C LEU A 15 -12.38 15.49 -11.07
N PHE A 16 -12.66 14.19 -11.07
CA PHE A 16 -12.78 13.34 -12.25
C PHE A 16 -13.97 12.37 -12.10
N GLU A 17 -14.07 11.38 -13.00
CA GLU A 17 -15.13 10.37 -12.96
C GLU A 17 -14.93 9.38 -11.79
N PRO A 18 -16.01 8.93 -11.12
CA PRO A 18 -15.92 7.97 -10.04
C PRO A 18 -15.21 6.66 -10.42
N THR A 19 -14.33 6.17 -9.55
CA THR A 19 -13.57 4.94 -9.80
C THR A 19 -14.31 3.72 -9.25
N ASN A 20 -14.97 2.92 -10.08
CA ASN A 20 -15.70 1.72 -9.58
C ASN A 20 -14.82 0.53 -9.15
N LYS A 21 -13.49 0.67 -9.14
CA LYS A 21 -12.55 -0.39 -8.78
C LYS A 21 -11.99 -0.17 -7.37
N PRO A 22 -11.69 -1.23 -6.60
CA PRO A 22 -10.98 -1.11 -5.33
C PRO A 22 -9.59 -0.50 -5.54
N VAL A 23 -9.09 0.20 -4.51
CA VAL A 23 -7.69 0.64 -4.46
C VAL A 23 -6.85 -0.51 -3.91
N THR A 24 -5.97 -1.06 -4.74
CA THR A 24 -5.06 -2.13 -4.31
C THR A 24 -3.92 -1.58 -3.46
N ILE A 25 -3.75 -2.12 -2.25
CA ILE A 25 -2.65 -1.85 -1.33
C ILE A 25 -1.83 -3.12 -1.17
N TYR A 26 -0.53 -3.03 -1.48
CA TYR A 26 0.41 -4.14 -1.32
C TYR A 26 1.14 -4.04 0.03
N GLY A 27 1.30 -5.17 0.72
CA GLY A 27 2.09 -5.27 1.95
C GLY A 27 2.80 -6.61 2.09
N ASP A 28 3.94 -6.64 2.76
CA ASP A 28 4.75 -7.85 2.97
C ASP A 28 4.43 -8.60 4.27
N ASN A 29 3.74 -7.94 5.20
CA ASN A 29 3.27 -8.57 6.44
C ASN A 29 2.01 -9.40 6.19
N GLN A 30 2.21 -10.70 5.89
CA GLN A 30 1.12 -11.66 5.67
C GLN A 30 0.10 -11.70 6.80
N SER A 31 0.54 -11.55 8.06
CA SER A 31 -0.37 -11.56 9.20
C SER A 31 -1.31 -10.36 9.15
N ALA A 32 -0.81 -9.17 8.81
CA ALA A 32 -1.63 -7.98 8.65
C ALA A 32 -2.61 -8.09 7.48
N ILE A 33 -2.17 -8.64 6.33
CA ILE A 33 -3.03 -8.85 5.15
C ILE A 33 -4.15 -9.87 5.46
N LYS A 34 -3.80 -11.01 6.07
CA LYS A 34 -4.80 -12.01 6.49
C LYS A 34 -5.77 -11.46 7.51
N LEU A 35 -5.28 -10.64 8.45
CA LEU A 35 -6.10 -10.00 9.46
C LEU A 35 -7.08 -9.00 8.82
N ALA A 36 -6.65 -8.22 7.82
CA ALA A 36 -7.53 -7.34 7.04
C ALA A 36 -8.59 -8.11 6.23
N ASN A 37 -8.22 -9.24 5.63
CA ASN A 37 -9.10 -10.03 4.76
C ASN A 37 -10.02 -11.02 5.51
N ASN A 38 -9.75 -11.35 6.78
CA ASN A 38 -10.51 -12.38 7.49
C ASN A 38 -11.43 -11.82 8.59
N PRO A 39 -12.75 -12.07 8.52
CA PRO A 39 -13.69 -11.58 9.51
C PRO A 39 -13.62 -12.26 10.89
N VAL A 40 -12.95 -13.41 11.03
CA VAL A 40 -13.04 -14.29 12.20
C VAL A 40 -11.93 -14.06 13.24
N PHE A 41 -10.95 -13.20 12.94
CA PHE A 41 -9.85 -12.94 13.89
C PHE A 41 -10.22 -11.87 14.92
N HIS A 42 -10.20 -12.25 16.21
CA HIS A 42 -10.30 -11.35 17.36
C HIS A 42 -8.89 -11.11 17.93
N ALA A 43 -8.17 -10.10 17.42
CA ALA A 43 -6.87 -9.72 17.97
C ALA A 43 -7.05 -9.01 19.32
N ARG A 44 -6.28 -9.38 20.35
CA ARG A 44 -6.36 -8.83 21.73
C ARG A 44 -5.42 -7.64 21.94
N THR A 45 -5.44 -6.62 21.08
CA THR A 45 -4.52 -5.48 21.20
C THR A 45 -5.19 -4.17 20.78
N LYS A 46 -5.60 -3.36 21.76
CA LYS A 46 -6.42 -2.14 21.58
C LYS A 46 -5.87 -1.13 20.56
N HIS A 47 -4.56 -0.99 20.44
CA HIS A 47 -3.94 -0.07 19.46
C HIS A 47 -3.97 -0.60 18.02
N ILE A 48 -3.96 -1.92 17.85
CA ILE A 48 -4.06 -2.57 16.54
C ILE A 48 -5.53 -2.59 16.09
N GLU A 49 -6.47 -2.72 17.03
CA GLU A 49 -7.91 -2.82 16.74
C GLU A 49 -8.44 -1.67 15.89
N LEU A 50 -8.14 -0.40 16.20
CA LEU A 50 -8.68 0.74 15.45
C LEU A 50 -8.25 0.77 13.99
N GLU A 51 -6.94 0.68 13.72
CA GLU A 51 -6.40 0.70 12.37
C GLU A 51 -6.79 -0.56 11.59
N HIS A 52 -6.83 -1.71 12.28
CA HIS A 52 -7.28 -2.97 11.70
C HIS A 52 -8.76 -2.92 11.31
N HIS A 53 -9.64 -2.51 12.23
CA HIS A 53 -11.07 -2.40 11.95
C HIS A 53 -11.33 -1.48 10.77
N PHE A 54 -10.62 -0.35 10.70
CA PHE A 54 -10.72 0.57 9.58
C PHE A 54 -10.35 -0.09 8.24
N ILE A 55 -9.16 -0.70 8.14
CA ILE A 55 -8.72 -1.34 6.88
C ILE A 55 -9.65 -2.48 6.52
N ARG A 56 -10.04 -3.30 7.49
CA ARG A 56 -10.95 -4.43 7.28
C ARG A 56 -12.33 -4.01 6.81
N GLU A 57 -12.91 -2.95 7.39
CA GLU A 57 -14.18 -2.40 6.91
C GLU A 57 -14.09 -2.00 5.43
N LYS A 58 -12.98 -1.35 5.05
CA LYS A 58 -12.73 -0.88 3.68
C LYS A 58 -12.41 -2.01 2.70
N VAL A 59 -11.90 -3.13 3.20
CA VAL A 59 -11.76 -4.36 2.41
C VAL A 59 -13.12 -5.02 2.20
N LEU A 60 -13.94 -5.09 3.26
CA LEU A 60 -15.27 -5.72 3.20
C LEU A 60 -16.26 -4.94 2.32
N ASP A 61 -16.18 -3.60 2.31
CA ASP A 61 -17.01 -2.74 1.45
C ASP A 61 -16.48 -2.61 0.01
N GLY A 62 -15.32 -3.20 -0.30
CA GLY A 62 -14.71 -3.19 -1.63
C GLY A 62 -14.02 -1.87 -2.00
N THR A 63 -13.82 -0.95 -1.06
CA THR A 63 -13.05 0.28 -1.29
C THR A 63 -11.56 -0.01 -1.47
N ILE A 64 -11.02 -0.97 -0.71
CA ILE A 64 -9.62 -1.38 -0.71
C ILE A 64 -9.51 -2.87 -1.05
N GLU A 65 -8.48 -3.23 -1.79
CA GLU A 65 -8.03 -4.62 -1.94
C GLU A 65 -6.64 -4.73 -1.31
N ALA A 66 -6.49 -5.58 -0.29
CA ALA A 66 -5.20 -5.77 0.39
C ALA A 66 -4.51 -7.05 -0.14
N LEU A 67 -3.37 -6.89 -0.81
CA LEU A 67 -2.60 -7.98 -1.42
C LEU A 67 -1.21 -8.14 -0.80
N GLU A 68 -0.76 -9.39 -0.78
CA GLU A 68 0.60 -9.70 -0.34
C GLU A 68 1.62 -9.36 -1.45
N VAL A 69 2.77 -8.84 -1.04
CA VAL A 69 3.96 -8.69 -1.89
C VAL A 69 5.16 -9.28 -1.15
N ARG A 70 6.13 -9.84 -1.89
CA ARG A 70 7.38 -10.30 -1.26
C ARG A 70 8.15 -9.11 -0.70
N SER A 71 8.84 -9.27 0.43
CA SER A 71 9.65 -8.19 1.01
C SER A 71 10.73 -7.70 0.04
N GLU A 72 11.32 -8.59 -0.78
CA GLU A 72 12.30 -8.16 -1.79
C GLU A 72 11.70 -7.34 -2.93
N ASP A 73 10.36 -7.40 -3.09
CA ASP A 73 9.60 -6.73 -4.12
C ASP A 73 8.79 -5.53 -3.61
N ASN A 74 8.75 -5.31 -2.29
CA ASN A 74 8.00 -4.22 -1.68
C ASN A 74 8.72 -2.88 -1.86
N VAL A 75 8.38 -2.16 -2.94
CA VAL A 75 8.99 -0.87 -3.28
C VAL A 75 8.85 0.17 -2.16
N ALA A 76 7.80 0.09 -1.34
CA ALA A 76 7.58 1.01 -0.23
C ALA A 76 8.68 0.94 0.85
N ASP A 77 9.44 -0.16 0.92
CA ASP A 77 10.54 -0.32 1.87
C ASP A 77 11.64 0.72 1.67
N ILE A 78 11.79 1.27 0.45
CA ILE A 78 12.76 2.33 0.17
C ILE A 78 12.48 3.62 0.97
N PHE A 79 11.23 3.85 1.36
CA PHE A 79 10.79 5.05 2.09
C PHE A 79 10.71 4.83 3.60
N THR A 80 10.83 3.58 4.07
CA THR A 80 10.54 3.22 5.48
C THR A 80 11.68 2.48 6.17
N LYS A 81 12.63 1.91 5.42
CA LYS A 81 13.73 1.09 5.96
C LYS A 81 15.09 1.57 5.45
N SER A 82 16.11 1.37 6.28
CA SER A 82 17.51 1.44 5.84
C SER A 82 17.89 0.14 5.14
N LEU A 83 17.99 0.16 3.81
CA LEU A 83 18.22 -1.04 3.00
C LEU A 83 19.70 -1.24 2.63
N PRO A 84 20.19 -2.49 2.54
CA PRO A 84 21.49 -2.78 1.92
C PRO A 84 21.53 -2.26 0.47
N LYS A 85 22.72 -1.84 0.03
CA LYS A 85 22.92 -1.23 -1.30
C LYS A 85 22.25 -2.01 -2.44
N GLY A 86 22.44 -3.32 -2.51
CA GLY A 86 21.87 -4.14 -3.58
C GLY A 86 20.33 -4.15 -3.59
N GLN A 87 19.70 -4.26 -2.42
CA GLN A 87 18.24 -4.21 -2.29
C GLN A 87 17.70 -2.82 -2.62
N PHE A 88 18.39 -1.77 -2.17
CA PHE A 88 18.04 -0.39 -2.51
C PHE A 88 18.11 -0.15 -4.02
N GLU A 89 19.17 -0.59 -4.69
CA GLU A 89 19.33 -0.44 -6.15
C GLU A 89 18.24 -1.20 -6.92
N LEU A 90 17.90 -2.42 -6.48
CA LEU A 90 16.79 -3.20 -7.04
C LEU A 90 15.46 -2.46 -6.92
N LEU A 91 15.08 -2.03 -5.71
CA LEU A 91 13.80 -1.32 -5.50
C LEU A 91 13.78 0.04 -6.20
N ARG A 92 14.90 0.76 -6.22
CA ARG A 92 15.04 2.04 -6.95
C ARG A 92 14.79 1.87 -8.44
N SER A 93 15.26 0.78 -9.04
CA SER A 93 15.01 0.51 -10.46
C SER A 93 13.52 0.35 -10.78
N LYS A 94 12.72 -0.15 -9.83
CA LYS A 94 11.27 -0.33 -9.97
C LYS A 94 10.46 0.97 -9.84
N LEU A 95 11.05 2.04 -9.28
CA LEU A 95 10.41 3.36 -9.19
C LEU A 95 10.40 4.12 -10.52
N GLY A 96 11.00 3.57 -11.58
CA GLY A 96 11.12 4.27 -12.87
C GLY A 96 12.08 5.47 -12.81
N MET A 97 12.98 5.52 -11.82
CA MET A 97 13.99 6.58 -11.74
C MET A 97 14.91 6.52 -12.95
N ILE A 98 14.93 7.61 -13.71
CA ILE A 98 15.88 7.79 -14.82
C ILE A 98 17.15 8.44 -14.32
N ASP A 99 18.28 8.00 -14.88
CA ASP A 99 19.57 8.62 -14.61
C ASP A 99 19.48 10.10 -14.99
N LYS A 100 20.02 10.97 -14.13
CA LYS A 100 20.06 12.41 -14.39
C LYS A 100 20.72 12.73 -15.73
N ILE A 101 21.68 11.90 -16.17
CA ILE A 101 22.37 12.05 -17.46
C ILE A 101 21.45 11.70 -18.64
N LYS A 102 20.46 10.83 -18.42
CA LYS A 102 19.47 10.39 -19.42
C LYS A 102 18.18 11.22 -19.41
N PHE A 103 18.01 12.10 -18.42
CA PHE A 103 16.89 13.04 -18.35
C PHE A 103 17.05 14.10 -19.45
N LYS A 104 16.49 13.82 -20.64
CA LYS A 104 16.23 14.86 -21.64
C LYS A 104 14.92 15.52 -21.22
N GLY A 105 15.01 16.60 -20.46
CA GLY A 105 13.83 17.41 -20.14
C GLY A 105 13.16 17.84 -21.44
N GLU A 106 11.86 17.58 -21.53
CA GLU A 106 10.97 18.26 -22.48
C GLU A 106 10.53 19.60 -21.90
#